data_AF-A0A4V0ZYV0-F1
#
_entry.id   AF-A0A4V0ZYV0-F1
#
_cell.length_a   1.000
_cell.length_b   1.000
_cell.length_c   1.000
_cell.angle_alpha   90.00
_cell.angle_beta   90.00
_cell.angle_gamma   90.00
#
_symmetry.space_group_name_H-M   'P 1'
#
loop_
_entity.id
_entity.type
_entity.pdbx_description
1 polymer ?
#
loop_
_entity_poly.entity_id
_entity_poly.type
_entity_poly.pdbx_seq_one_letter_code
_entity_poly.pdbx_strand_id
1 'polypeptide(L)'
;MKSLIFLIEGGKALELIKAHIAQKKVVVAARKAMADELGISEGVTDVIDGRLLAVAFSGQRHPDFKAPDRKGMSYPKKRSEWEKRFAEAPACKDPVTVIGEELGVPTSISYTNAGGFGGWSSIGNPLRECGFLYLSENGPYAMWIPDIPSAVSSHEADGYQVKEPAKSFIPEFEGCRRIENEEWDIMVARHKLAKKMSAS
;
A
#
# COMPACT_ATOMS: atom_id res chain seq x y z
N MET A 1 -16.61 -6.57 4.81
CA MET A 1 -16.75 -6.10 3.41
C MET A 1 -15.74 -6.86 2.57
N LYS A 2 -16.17 -7.48 1.45
CA LYS A 2 -15.28 -8.24 0.56
C LYS A 2 -14.49 -7.26 -0.32
N SER A 3 -13.23 -7.54 -0.59
CA SER A 3 -12.45 -6.82 -1.59
C SER A 3 -12.73 -7.40 -2.98
N LEU A 4 -12.70 -6.54 -3.99
CA LEU A 4 -12.71 -6.94 -5.40
C LEU A 4 -11.27 -7.02 -5.90
N ILE A 5 -10.92 -8.08 -6.63
CA ILE A 5 -9.59 -8.23 -7.25
C ILE A 5 -9.71 -8.09 -8.75
N PHE A 6 -8.77 -7.33 -9.32
CA PHE A 6 -8.64 -7.08 -10.74
C PHE A 6 -7.24 -7.50 -11.19
N LEU A 7 -7.18 -8.49 -12.08
CA LEU A 7 -5.96 -8.82 -12.79
C LEU A 7 -5.62 -7.67 -13.75
N ILE A 8 -4.37 -7.20 -13.72
CA ILE A 8 -3.89 -6.07 -14.51
C ILE A 8 -3.15 -6.63 -15.73
N GLU A 9 -3.73 -6.45 -16.90
CA GLU A 9 -3.23 -6.97 -18.18
C GLU A 9 -2.76 -5.83 -19.10
N GLY A 10 -3.20 -4.59 -18.86
CA GLY A 10 -2.87 -3.42 -19.66
C GLY A 10 -3.30 -2.08 -19.03
N GLY A 11 -3.33 -1.04 -19.86
CA GLY A 11 -3.85 0.28 -19.51
C GLY A 11 -3.08 1.02 -18.42
N LYS A 12 -3.72 2.06 -17.87
CA LYS A 12 -3.15 2.93 -16.82
C LYS A 12 -2.76 2.15 -15.56
N ALA A 13 -3.53 1.16 -15.15
CA ALA A 13 -3.23 0.34 -13.98
C ALA A 13 -1.87 -0.41 -14.13
N LEU A 14 -1.54 -0.88 -15.34
CA LEU A 14 -0.26 -1.52 -15.62
C LEU A 14 0.91 -0.54 -15.50
N GLU A 15 0.74 0.69 -15.97
CA GLU A 15 1.74 1.75 -15.83
C GLU A 15 1.99 2.08 -14.34
N LEU A 16 0.90 2.22 -13.57
CA LEU A 16 0.97 2.56 -12.15
C LEU A 16 1.66 1.46 -11.33
N ILE A 17 1.33 0.18 -11.54
CA ILE A 17 1.99 -0.90 -10.79
C ILE A 17 3.46 -1.03 -11.16
N LYS A 18 3.83 -0.85 -12.43
CA LYS A 18 5.25 -0.84 -12.86
C LYS A 18 6.02 0.32 -12.22
N ALA A 19 5.43 1.51 -12.20
CA ALA A 19 6.01 2.67 -11.52
C ALA A 19 6.16 2.42 -10.01
N HIS A 20 5.16 1.82 -9.37
CA HIS A 20 5.21 1.45 -7.95
C HIS A 20 6.32 0.44 -7.65
N ILE A 21 6.45 -0.61 -8.47
CA ILE A 21 7.54 -1.61 -8.34
C ILE A 21 8.91 -0.93 -8.51
N ALA A 22 9.07 -0.07 -9.51
CA ALA A 22 10.31 0.66 -9.73
C ALA A 22 10.68 1.56 -8.54
N GLN A 23 9.72 2.32 -8.00
CA GLN A 23 9.91 3.13 -6.79
C GLN A 23 10.31 2.27 -5.59
N LYS A 24 9.63 1.15 -5.35
CA LYS A 24 9.99 0.23 -4.27
C LYS A 24 11.42 -0.27 -4.36
N LYS A 25 11.93 -0.56 -5.57
CA LYS A 25 13.33 -0.95 -5.75
C LYS A 25 14.29 0.16 -5.33
N VAL A 26 14.00 1.41 -5.72
CA VAL A 26 14.81 2.58 -5.34
C VAL A 26 14.82 2.75 -3.82
N VAL A 27 13.66 2.66 -3.17
CA VAL A 27 13.55 2.74 -1.71
C VAL A 27 14.34 1.63 -1.01
N VAL A 28 14.20 0.39 -1.48
CA VAL A 28 14.94 -0.76 -0.92
C VAL A 28 16.45 -0.59 -1.09
N ALA A 29 16.90 -0.11 -2.25
CA ALA A 29 18.32 0.15 -2.50
C ALA A 29 18.86 1.28 -1.60
N ALA A 30 18.13 2.39 -1.47
CA ALA A 30 18.51 3.49 -0.58
C ALA A 30 18.56 3.05 0.89
N ARG A 31 17.58 2.27 1.34
CA ARG A 31 17.56 1.69 2.69
C ARG A 31 18.76 0.79 2.92
N LYS A 32 19.08 -0.08 1.96
CA LYS A 32 20.24 -0.96 2.06
C LYS A 32 21.53 -0.15 2.17
N ALA A 33 21.73 0.86 1.32
CA ALA A 33 22.91 1.72 1.39
C ALA A 33 23.05 2.43 2.73
N MET A 34 21.95 2.96 3.29
CA MET A 34 21.96 3.57 4.63
C MET A 34 22.24 2.55 5.74
N ALA A 35 21.71 1.33 5.63
CA ALA A 35 21.96 0.28 6.62
C ALA A 35 23.43 -0.18 6.59
N ASP A 36 23.99 -0.36 5.39
CA ASP A 36 25.39 -0.72 5.17
C ASP A 36 26.32 0.37 5.75
N GLU A 37 26.01 1.65 5.53
CA GLU A 37 26.77 2.78 6.08
C GLU A 37 26.73 2.86 7.61
N LEU A 38 25.56 2.58 8.20
CA LEU A 38 25.38 2.56 9.66
C LEU A 38 25.93 1.29 10.32
N GLY A 39 26.29 0.26 9.52
CA GLY A 39 26.69 -1.05 10.03
C GLY A 39 25.55 -1.77 10.78
N ILE A 40 24.30 -1.58 10.35
CA ILE A 40 23.11 -2.16 11.01
C ILE A 40 22.46 -3.25 10.14
N SER A 41 21.97 -4.29 10.80
CA SER A 41 21.25 -5.41 10.15
C SER A 41 19.74 -5.28 10.23
N GLU A 42 19.23 -4.46 11.16
CA GLU A 42 17.82 -4.34 11.47
C GLU A 42 17.39 -2.88 11.59
N GLY A 43 16.20 -2.59 11.06
CA GLY A 43 15.57 -1.29 11.20
C GLY A 43 14.08 -1.34 10.95
N VAL A 44 13.39 -0.32 11.47
CA VAL A 44 11.96 -0.12 11.31
C VAL A 44 11.74 0.81 10.13
N THR A 45 10.91 0.41 9.19
CA THR A 45 10.46 1.27 8.10
C THR A 45 9.04 1.74 8.29
N ASP A 46 8.74 2.90 7.72
CA ASP A 46 7.38 3.36 7.53
C ASP A 46 6.61 2.37 6.64
N VAL A 47 5.36 2.09 7.00
CA VAL A 47 4.54 1.09 6.33
C VAL A 47 3.87 1.61 5.06
N ILE A 48 3.80 2.94 4.90
CA ILE A 48 3.19 3.64 3.77
C ILE A 48 4.24 3.88 2.70
N ASP A 49 5.33 4.57 3.05
CA ASP A 49 6.31 5.05 2.07
C ASP A 49 7.61 4.23 2.01
N GLY A 50 7.83 3.34 2.99
CA GLY A 50 8.97 2.43 3.06
C GLY A 50 10.27 3.06 3.55
N ARG A 51 10.27 4.35 3.96
CA ARG A 51 11.47 5.02 4.50
C ARG A 51 11.91 4.40 5.82
N LEU A 52 13.20 4.51 6.12
CA LEU A 52 13.75 4.07 7.40
C LEU A 52 13.39 5.10 8.49
N LEU A 53 12.86 4.62 9.62
CA LEU A 53 12.45 5.46 10.75
C LEU A 53 13.39 5.30 11.95
N ALA A 54 13.82 4.07 12.21
CA ALA A 54 14.70 3.72 13.32
C ALA A 54 15.56 2.51 12.96
N VAL A 55 16.66 2.34 13.68
CA VAL A 55 17.62 1.24 13.47
C VAL A 55 18.00 0.60 14.79
N ALA A 56 18.37 -0.68 14.76
CA ALA A 56 18.98 -1.37 15.89
C ALA A 56 20.49 -1.47 15.64
N PHE A 57 21.29 -0.92 16.57
CA PHE A 57 22.74 -1.05 16.53
C PHE A 57 23.16 -2.31 17.29
N SER A 58 23.94 -3.18 16.65
CA SER A 58 24.54 -4.37 17.30
C SER A 58 25.76 -4.04 18.17
N GLY A 59 26.37 -2.86 17.95
CA GLY A 59 27.55 -2.40 18.66
C GLY A 59 27.46 -0.93 19.07
N GLN A 60 28.54 -0.17 18.83
CA GLN A 60 28.58 1.24 19.19
C GLN A 60 27.52 2.03 18.41
N ARG A 61 26.59 2.64 19.14
CA ARG A 61 25.56 3.50 18.56
C ARG A 61 26.16 4.75 17.92
N HIS A 62 25.71 5.09 16.72
CA HIS A 62 26.07 6.34 16.07
C HIS A 62 25.60 7.57 16.90
N PRO A 63 26.43 8.62 17.09
CA PRO A 63 26.13 9.74 17.99
C PRO A 63 24.86 10.52 17.65
N ASP A 64 24.44 10.53 16.39
CA ASP A 64 23.21 11.16 15.92
C ASP A 64 21.92 10.45 16.35
N PHE A 65 22.01 9.29 16.99
CA PHE A 65 20.83 8.51 17.38
C PHE A 65 20.57 8.61 18.89
N LYS A 66 19.29 8.60 19.25
CA LYS A 66 18.80 8.56 20.63
C LYS A 66 19.13 7.20 21.28
N ALA A 67 18.98 7.12 22.60
CA ALA A 67 19.01 5.83 23.28
C ALA A 67 17.95 4.87 22.70
N PRO A 68 18.24 3.57 22.64
CA PRO A 68 17.28 2.59 22.14
C PRO A 68 16.02 2.60 23.02
N ASP A 69 14.88 2.37 22.40
CA ASP A 69 13.62 2.17 23.10
C ASP A 69 13.53 0.76 23.72
N ARG A 70 12.36 0.40 24.27
CA ARG A 70 12.11 -0.92 24.87
C ARG A 70 12.26 -2.09 23.88
N LYS A 71 12.23 -1.82 22.57
CA LYS A 71 12.38 -2.81 21.49
C LYS A 71 13.80 -2.80 20.89
N GLY A 72 14.74 -2.05 21.48
CA GLY A 72 16.11 -1.93 20.98
C GLY A 72 16.26 -0.94 19.82
N MET A 73 15.22 -0.19 19.46
CA MET A 73 15.23 0.69 18.28
C MET A 73 15.69 2.10 18.64
N SER A 74 16.67 2.59 17.89
CA SER A 74 17.23 3.93 18.04
C SER A 74 16.76 4.84 16.91
N TYR A 75 16.13 5.95 17.28
CA TYR A 75 15.66 6.97 16.34
C TYR A 75 16.71 8.07 16.18
N PRO A 76 16.83 8.70 14.99
CA PRO A 76 17.69 9.87 14.84
C PRO A 76 17.24 11.00 15.80
N LYS A 77 18.21 11.76 16.29
CA LYS A 77 17.98 12.95 17.12
C LYS A 77 17.41 14.06 16.25
N LYS A 78 16.57 14.90 16.86
CA LYS A 78 16.07 16.10 16.16
C LYS A 78 17.24 16.97 15.71
N ARG A 79 17.16 17.46 14.49
CA ARG A 79 18.12 18.29 13.76
C ARG A 79 19.49 17.63 13.50
N SER A 80 19.60 16.31 13.65
CA SER A 80 20.82 15.60 13.27
C SER A 80 20.92 15.42 11.75
N GLU A 81 22.12 15.15 11.24
CA GLU A 81 22.29 14.87 9.82
C GLU A 81 21.53 13.61 9.40
N TRP A 82 21.51 12.59 10.27
CA TRP A 82 20.72 11.38 10.01
C TRP A 82 19.20 11.59 10.03
N GLU A 83 18.65 12.55 10.78
CA GLU A 83 17.22 12.88 10.69
C GLU A 83 16.90 13.44 9.30
N LYS A 84 17.72 14.38 8.80
CA LYS A 84 17.56 14.96 7.46
C LYS A 84 17.68 13.89 6.39
N ARG A 85 18.71 13.04 6.47
CA ARG A 85 18.92 11.96 5.49
C ARG A 85 17.78 10.95 5.47
N PHE A 86 17.22 10.58 6.63
CA PHE A 86 16.05 9.70 6.68
C PHE A 86 14.81 10.36 6.06
N ALA A 87 14.62 11.67 6.28
CA ALA A 87 13.50 12.42 5.71
C ALA A 87 13.63 12.64 4.19
N GLU A 88 14.85 12.88 3.70
CA GLU A 88 15.17 13.11 2.30
C GLU A 88 15.32 11.82 1.48
N ALA A 89 15.40 10.66 2.15
CA ALA A 89 15.48 9.38 1.49
C ALA A 89 14.30 9.19 0.51
N PRO A 90 14.52 8.51 -0.63
CA PRO A 90 13.46 8.16 -1.55
C PRO A 90 12.30 7.48 -0.82
N ALA A 91 11.08 7.83 -1.20
CA ALA A 91 9.84 7.27 -0.69
C ALA A 91 9.01 6.70 -1.84
N CYS A 92 8.24 5.65 -1.54
CA CYS A 92 7.23 5.16 -2.44
C CYS A 92 5.94 5.95 -2.24
N LYS A 93 5.22 6.25 -3.33
CA LYS A 93 3.87 6.79 -3.20
C LYS A 93 2.95 5.74 -2.59
N ASP A 94 2.06 6.17 -1.70
CA ASP A 94 1.02 5.32 -1.12
C ASP A 94 0.13 4.74 -2.23
N PRO A 95 0.04 3.40 -2.37
CA PRO A 95 -0.86 2.76 -3.33
C PRO A 95 -2.31 3.22 -3.18
N VAL A 96 -2.77 3.51 -1.96
CA VAL A 96 -4.15 3.94 -1.72
C VAL A 96 -4.41 5.27 -2.42
N THR A 97 -3.55 6.26 -2.18
CA THR A 97 -3.61 7.56 -2.85
C THR A 97 -3.49 7.42 -4.36
N VAL A 98 -2.52 6.64 -4.85
CA VAL A 98 -2.29 6.46 -6.28
C VAL A 98 -3.51 5.84 -6.97
N ILE A 99 -4.07 4.77 -6.41
CA ILE A 99 -5.25 4.11 -6.99
C ILE A 99 -6.48 5.02 -6.88
N GLY A 100 -6.67 5.68 -5.74
CA GLY A 100 -7.81 6.58 -5.52
C GLY A 100 -7.83 7.77 -6.48
N GLU A 101 -6.68 8.44 -6.65
CA GLU A 101 -6.56 9.62 -7.51
C GLU A 101 -6.53 9.26 -9.00
N GLU A 102 -5.72 8.27 -9.40
CA GLU A 102 -5.46 8.01 -10.81
C GLU A 102 -6.48 7.07 -11.45
N LEU A 103 -7.14 6.21 -10.67
CA LEU A 103 -8.19 5.29 -11.14
C LEU A 103 -9.58 5.68 -10.63
N GLY A 104 -9.68 6.81 -9.91
CA GLY A 104 -10.95 7.35 -9.43
C GLY A 104 -11.66 6.46 -8.43
N VAL A 105 -10.95 5.63 -7.67
CA VAL A 105 -11.52 4.67 -6.71
C VAL A 105 -11.86 5.39 -5.40
N PRO A 106 -13.15 5.51 -5.00
CA PRO A 106 -13.52 6.01 -3.70
C PRO A 106 -12.93 5.13 -2.58
N THR A 107 -12.21 5.75 -1.65
CA THR A 107 -11.74 5.11 -0.41
C THR A 107 -12.69 5.38 0.77
N SER A 108 -13.74 6.17 0.54
CA SER A 108 -14.69 6.56 1.57
C SER A 108 -16.10 6.85 1.04
N ILE A 109 -17.10 6.71 1.90
CA ILE A 109 -18.50 7.05 1.64
C ILE A 109 -18.88 8.26 2.49
N SER A 110 -19.42 9.28 1.84
CA SER A 110 -20.14 10.36 2.51
C SER A 110 -21.64 10.12 2.37
N TYR A 111 -22.40 10.30 3.45
CA TYR A 111 -23.84 10.00 3.47
C TYR A 111 -24.63 10.99 4.31
N THR A 112 -25.95 11.04 4.11
CA THR A 112 -26.91 11.84 4.89
C THR A 112 -28.15 11.03 5.20
N ASN A 113 -28.85 11.29 6.30
CA ASN A 113 -30.17 10.71 6.57
C ASN A 113 -31.30 11.74 6.40
N ALA A 114 -32.55 11.27 6.47
CA ALA A 114 -33.75 12.11 6.37
C ALA A 114 -33.85 13.19 7.49
N GLY A 115 -33.18 12.98 8.63
CA GLY A 115 -33.07 13.95 9.71
C GLY A 115 -32.01 15.03 9.49
N GLY A 116 -31.33 15.05 8.34
CA GLY A 116 -30.28 16.01 8.00
C GLY A 116 -28.92 15.72 8.65
N PHE A 117 -28.75 14.60 9.35
CA PHE A 117 -27.45 14.19 9.87
C PHE A 117 -26.57 13.69 8.73
N GLY A 118 -25.42 14.33 8.55
CA GLY A 118 -24.39 13.93 7.60
C GLY A 118 -23.24 13.21 8.29
N GLY A 119 -22.71 12.19 7.64
CA GLY A 119 -21.58 11.41 8.14
C GLY A 119 -20.61 11.00 7.03
N TRP A 120 -19.49 10.45 7.45
CA TRP A 120 -18.45 9.91 6.59
C TRP A 120 -17.92 8.61 7.18
N SER A 121 -17.55 7.65 6.33
CA SER A 121 -16.87 6.41 6.72
C SER A 121 -15.86 5.96 5.67
N SER A 122 -14.75 5.34 6.09
CA SER A 122 -13.85 4.62 5.19
C SER A 122 -14.54 3.40 4.59
N ILE A 123 -14.21 3.08 3.34
CA ILE A 123 -14.66 1.84 2.68
C ILE A 123 -13.55 0.81 2.77
N GLY A 124 -13.74 -0.24 3.56
CA GLY A 124 -12.73 -1.28 3.76
C GLY A 124 -11.86 -1.01 4.99
N ASN A 125 -10.57 -1.33 4.90
CA ASN A 125 -9.63 -1.15 6.01
C ASN A 125 -9.04 0.27 5.98
N PRO A 126 -9.22 1.08 7.03
CA PRO A 126 -8.67 2.43 7.09
C PRO A 126 -7.17 2.46 6.75
N LEU A 127 -6.77 3.40 5.88
CA LEU A 127 -5.39 3.62 5.41
C LEU A 127 -4.82 2.49 4.54
N ARG A 128 -5.65 1.51 4.18
CA ARG A 128 -5.30 0.35 3.34
C ARG A 128 -6.56 -0.11 2.63
N GLU A 129 -7.30 0.79 2.00
CA GLU A 129 -8.59 0.52 1.35
C GLU A 129 -8.44 -0.11 -0.04
N CYS A 130 -7.28 0.04 -0.67
CA CYS A 130 -6.93 -0.58 -1.94
C CYS A 130 -5.41 -0.77 -2.04
N GLY A 131 -4.93 -1.52 -3.04
CA GLY A 131 -3.50 -1.70 -3.25
C GLY A 131 -3.13 -2.62 -4.40
N PHE A 132 -1.84 -2.64 -4.72
CA PHE A 132 -1.27 -3.50 -5.75
C PHE A 132 -0.83 -4.86 -5.21
N LEU A 133 -0.99 -5.89 -6.04
CA LEU A 133 -0.54 -7.26 -5.82
C LEU A 133 0.35 -7.68 -6.99
N TYR A 134 1.50 -8.28 -6.72
CA TYR A 134 2.40 -8.75 -7.78
C TYR A 134 3.28 -9.91 -7.30
N LEU A 135 3.50 -10.89 -8.17
CA LEU A 135 4.28 -12.09 -7.84
C LEU A 135 5.77 -11.98 -8.24
N SER A 136 6.06 -11.11 -9.20
CA SER A 136 7.41 -10.78 -9.64
C SER A 136 7.45 -9.39 -10.26
N GLU A 137 8.66 -8.94 -10.60
CA GLU A 137 8.87 -7.68 -11.33
C GLU A 137 8.30 -7.69 -12.75
N ASN A 138 7.99 -8.87 -13.27
CA ASN A 138 7.42 -9.10 -14.60
C ASN A 138 5.96 -9.60 -14.51
N GLY A 139 5.38 -9.62 -13.32
CA GLY A 139 4.02 -10.08 -13.07
C GLY A 139 3.92 -11.57 -12.67
N PRO A 140 2.70 -12.14 -12.67
CA PRO A 140 1.42 -11.45 -12.92
C PRO A 140 1.15 -10.32 -11.91
N TYR A 141 0.35 -9.36 -12.36
CA TYR A 141 -0.03 -8.15 -11.64
C TYR A 141 -1.53 -8.15 -11.35
N ALA A 142 -1.91 -7.68 -10.18
CA ALA A 142 -3.29 -7.42 -9.83
C ALA A 142 -3.39 -6.17 -8.95
N MET A 143 -4.60 -5.66 -8.78
CA MET A 143 -4.94 -4.71 -7.73
C MET A 143 -6.18 -5.20 -7.01
N TRP A 144 -6.33 -4.74 -5.78
CA TRP A 144 -7.54 -4.96 -5.03
C TRP A 144 -8.13 -3.61 -4.63
N ILE A 145 -9.46 -3.52 -4.63
CA ILE A 145 -10.24 -2.35 -4.20
C ILE A 145 -11.38 -2.81 -3.28
N PRO A 146 -12.03 -1.91 -2.53
CA PRO A 146 -13.21 -2.32 -1.78
C PRO A 146 -14.42 -2.51 -2.72
N ASP A 147 -15.37 -3.36 -2.33
CA ASP A 147 -16.66 -3.48 -3.02
C ASP A 147 -17.57 -2.27 -2.70
N ILE A 148 -17.31 -1.18 -3.40
CA ILE A 148 -18.01 0.11 -3.23
C ILE A 148 -19.52 -0.03 -3.54
N PRO A 149 -19.97 -0.68 -4.64
CA PRO A 149 -21.40 -0.89 -4.88
C PRO A 149 -22.11 -1.62 -3.74
N SER A 150 -21.47 -2.65 -3.16
CA SER A 150 -22.01 -3.34 -1.98
C SER A 150 -22.07 -2.41 -0.76
N ALA A 151 -21.04 -1.60 -0.54
CA ALA A 151 -21.01 -0.63 0.55
C ALA A 151 -22.09 0.46 0.42
N VAL A 152 -22.33 0.96 -0.79
CA VAL A 152 -23.42 1.90 -1.11
C VAL A 152 -24.76 1.26 -0.82
N SER A 153 -24.99 0.05 -1.33
CA SER A 153 -26.24 -0.69 -1.13
C SER A 153 -26.54 -0.92 0.35
N SER A 154 -25.52 -1.20 1.17
CA SER A 154 -25.68 -1.36 2.61
C SER A 154 -26.12 -0.06 3.28
N HIS A 155 -25.50 1.08 2.95
CA HIS A 155 -25.88 2.38 3.53
C HIS A 155 -27.29 2.81 3.10
N GLU A 156 -27.66 2.56 1.84
CA GLU A 156 -29.01 2.85 1.34
C GLU A 156 -30.07 1.96 2.01
N ALA A 157 -29.76 0.69 2.28
CA ALA A 157 -30.63 -0.20 3.05
C ALA A 157 -30.84 0.26 4.50
N ASP A 158 -29.84 0.93 5.08
CA ASP A 158 -29.91 1.53 6.42
C ASP A 158 -30.64 2.90 6.42
N GLY A 159 -31.19 3.32 5.29
CA GLY A 159 -31.96 4.57 5.16
C GLY A 159 -31.11 5.83 4.96
N TYR A 160 -29.82 5.67 4.64
CA TYR A 160 -28.94 6.78 4.28
C TYR A 160 -28.95 7.04 2.78
N GLN A 161 -28.80 8.31 2.41
CA GLN A 161 -28.51 8.74 1.05
C GLN A 161 -27.00 8.89 0.88
N VAL A 162 -26.40 8.04 0.05
CA VAL A 162 -24.97 8.11 -0.28
C VAL A 162 -24.72 9.24 -1.30
N LYS A 163 -23.59 9.93 -1.15
CA LYS A 163 -23.13 11.01 -2.03
C LYS A 163 -22.11 10.53 -3.07
N GLU A 164 -21.92 11.34 -4.10
CA GLU A 164 -20.88 11.14 -5.10
C GLU A 164 -19.46 11.34 -4.53
N PRO A 165 -18.43 10.71 -5.12
CA PRO A 165 -18.49 9.83 -6.30
C PRO A 165 -18.85 8.37 -5.99
N ALA A 166 -18.97 7.98 -4.71
CA ALA A 166 -19.19 6.58 -4.34
C ALA A 166 -20.52 6.03 -4.87
N LYS A 167 -21.56 6.86 -4.93
CA LYS A 167 -22.90 6.46 -5.37
C LYS A 167 -22.91 5.94 -6.81
N SER A 168 -22.29 6.66 -7.75
CA SER A 168 -22.29 6.26 -9.16
C SER A 168 -21.05 5.47 -9.57
N PHE A 169 -20.21 5.05 -8.63
CA PHE A 169 -18.96 4.38 -8.94
C PHE A 169 -19.18 2.97 -9.51
N ILE A 170 -18.55 2.69 -10.64
CA ILE A 170 -18.55 1.37 -11.27
C ILE A 170 -17.09 0.86 -11.30
N PRO A 171 -16.80 -0.31 -10.73
CA PRO A 171 -15.45 -0.84 -10.64
C PRO A 171 -15.01 -1.47 -11.98
N GLU A 172 -14.85 -0.65 -13.00
CA GLU A 172 -14.38 -1.02 -14.34
C GLU A 172 -13.12 -0.23 -14.68
N PHE A 173 -12.07 -0.92 -15.10
CA PHE A 173 -10.78 -0.32 -15.39
C PHE A 173 -10.24 -0.87 -16.71
N GLU A 174 -9.79 0.03 -17.58
CA GLU A 174 -9.20 -0.35 -18.86
C GLU A 174 -8.00 -1.29 -18.67
N GLY A 175 -7.96 -2.37 -19.45
CA GLY A 175 -6.88 -3.36 -19.38
C GLY A 175 -6.87 -4.17 -18.08
N CYS A 176 -7.96 -4.18 -17.33
CA CYS A 176 -8.11 -4.99 -16.13
C CYS A 176 -9.29 -5.95 -16.25
N ARG A 177 -9.12 -7.17 -15.72
CA ARG A 177 -10.17 -8.19 -15.66
C ARG A 177 -10.48 -8.53 -14.21
N ARG A 178 -11.75 -8.45 -13.82
CA ARG A 178 -12.18 -8.90 -12.48
C ARG A 178 -11.94 -10.40 -12.33
N ILE A 179 -11.38 -10.80 -11.20
CA ILE A 179 -11.14 -12.19 -10.82
C ILE A 179 -11.66 -12.46 -9.41
N GLU A 180 -11.90 -13.73 -9.12
CA GLU A 180 -12.18 -14.17 -7.74
C GLU A 180 -10.88 -14.25 -6.93
N ASN A 181 -11.01 -14.18 -5.60
CA ASN A 181 -9.87 -14.31 -4.69
C ASN A 181 -9.15 -15.65 -4.88
N GLU A 182 -9.91 -16.71 -5.10
CA GLU A 182 -9.43 -18.07 -5.31
C GLU A 182 -8.59 -18.17 -6.60
N GLU A 183 -8.94 -17.43 -7.65
CA GLU A 183 -8.15 -17.39 -8.89
C GLU A 183 -6.76 -16.79 -8.62
N TRP A 184 -6.69 -15.71 -7.84
CA TRP A 184 -5.43 -15.11 -7.43
C TRP A 184 -4.58 -16.06 -6.56
N ASP A 185 -5.21 -16.73 -5.58
CA ASP A 185 -4.53 -17.67 -4.71
C ASP A 185 -3.92 -18.86 -5.48
N ILE A 186 -4.64 -19.36 -6.49
CA ILE A 186 -4.12 -20.40 -7.39
C ILE A 186 -2.90 -19.90 -8.17
N MET A 187 -2.92 -18.65 -8.68
CA MET A 187 -1.77 -18.06 -9.37
C MET A 187 -0.55 -17.93 -8.43
N VAL A 188 -0.77 -17.47 -7.19
CA VAL A 188 0.27 -17.37 -6.16
C VAL A 188 0.89 -18.74 -5.89
N ALA A 189 0.06 -19.77 -5.71
CA ALA A 189 0.51 -21.14 -5.43
C ALA A 189 1.34 -21.72 -6.59
N ARG A 190 0.87 -21.55 -7.83
CA ARG A 190 1.59 -22.00 -9.05
C ARG A 190 2.94 -21.30 -9.18
N HIS A 191 3.00 -20.00 -8.94
CA HIS A 191 4.25 -19.24 -9.00
C HIS A 191 5.26 -19.68 -7.94
N LYS A 192 4.81 -19.92 -6.70
CA LYS A 192 5.65 -20.44 -5.62
C LYS A 192 6.19 -21.83 -5.96
N LEU A 193 5.37 -22.71 -6.55
CA LEU A 193 5.79 -24.04 -6.99
C LEU A 193 6.86 -23.95 -8.08
N ALA A 194 6.62 -23.14 -9.12
CA ALA A 194 7.57 -22.94 -10.22
C ALA A 194 8.94 -22.44 -9.73
N LYS A 195 8.96 -21.46 -8.80
CA LYS A 195 10.19 -20.96 -8.18
C LYS A 195 10.97 -22.03 -7.42
N LYS A 196 10.29 -22.94 -6.73
CA LYS A 196 10.94 -24.05 -6.02
C LYS A 196 11.57 -25.05 -7.00
N MET A 197 10.86 -25.36 -8.08
CA MET A 197 11.34 -26.29 -9.12
C MET A 197 12.54 -25.73 -9.89
N SER A 198 12.62 -24.42 -10.13
CA SER A 198 13.75 -23.79 -10.81
C SER A 198 14.99 -23.57 -9.93
N ALA A 199 14.86 -23.73 -8.61
CA ALA A 199 15.93 -23.55 -7.64
C ALA A 199 16.55 -24.89 -7.15
N SER A 200 16.02 -26.02 -7.64
CA SER A 200 16.54 -27.38 -7.44
C SER A 200 17.33 -27.81 -8.65
#